data_AF-A0A9P7KMJ3-F1
#
_entry.id   AF-A0A9P7KMJ3-F1
#
_cell.length_a   1.000
_cell.length_b   1.000
_cell.length_c   1.000
_cell.angle_alpha   90.00
_cell.angle_beta   90.00
_cell.angle_gamma   90.00
#
_symmetry.space_group_name_H-M   'P 1'
#
loop_
_entity.id
_entity.type
_entity.pdbx_description
1 polymer ?
#
loop_
_entity_poly.entity_id
_entity_poly.type
_entity_poly.pdbx_seq_one_letter_code
_entity_poly.pdbx_strand_id
1 'polypeptide(L)'
;MFGLHAATYILCDLAGKPILNPLAIKNRKKLYERLLRDLLHRESKLTGQVINKLPIDEDDVSLIFEDVHRGRSVIPPHNVPARPTLTRWDVSRPLTVDNCVVMEFADAEKHSKECGTTQQPLSRPEEVWGSTVKKVVDRRAEELRMEREWTM
;
A
#
# COMPACT_ATOMS: atom_id res chain seq x y z
N MET A 1 28.13 5.79 -7.84
CA MET A 1 26.94 5.96 -6.98
C MET A 1 27.10 5.39 -5.57
N PHE A 2 27.70 4.21 -5.36
CA PHE A 2 27.87 3.63 -4.02
C PHE A 2 28.56 4.54 -2.98
N GLY A 3 29.70 5.16 -3.32
CA GLY A 3 30.46 5.98 -2.37
C GLY A 3 29.73 7.21 -1.83
N LEU A 4 28.87 7.84 -2.65
CA LEU A 4 28.07 8.99 -2.21
C LEU A 4 27.00 8.58 -1.19
N HIS A 5 26.32 7.45 -1.42
CA HIS A 5 25.33 6.93 -0.49
C HIS A 5 25.94 6.51 0.86
N ALA A 6 27.13 5.89 0.83
CA ALA A 6 27.87 5.55 2.04
C ALA A 6 28.28 6.80 2.83
N ALA A 7 28.78 7.84 2.15
CA ALA A 7 29.15 9.11 2.79
C ALA A 7 27.92 9.80 3.43
N THR A 8 26.79 9.86 2.74
CA THR A 8 25.54 10.42 3.30
C THR A 8 25.06 9.64 4.52
N TYR A 9 25.10 8.30 4.46
CA TYR A 9 24.73 7.46 5.60
C TYR A 9 25.59 7.75 6.84
N ILE A 10 26.92 7.79 6.66
CA ILE A 10 27.87 8.08 7.74
C ILE A 10 27.65 9.49 8.32
N LEU A 11 27.44 10.50 7.48
CA LEU A 11 27.18 11.87 7.94
C LEU A 11 25.90 11.96 8.76
N CYS A 12 24.82 11.32 8.31
CA CYS A 12 23.56 11.26 9.02
C CYS A 12 23.68 10.53 10.37
N ASP A 13 24.44 9.43 10.41
CA ASP A 13 24.71 8.67 11.63
C ASP A 13 25.52 9.50 12.65
N LEU A 14 26.61 10.15 12.20
CA LEU A 14 27.41 11.06 13.03
C LEU A 14 26.61 12.26 13.55
N ALA A 15 25.63 12.74 12.78
CA ALA A 15 24.76 13.84 13.18
C ALA A 15 23.62 13.41 14.14
N GLY A 16 23.57 12.14 14.56
CA GLY A 16 22.50 11.61 15.40
C GLY A 16 21.14 11.53 14.71
N LYS A 17 21.12 11.55 13.37
CA LYS A 17 19.92 11.47 12.53
C LYS A 17 20.05 10.34 11.51
N PRO A 18 20.19 9.07 11.94
CA PRO A 18 20.44 7.96 11.04
C PRO A 18 19.30 7.76 10.04
N ILE A 19 19.65 7.41 8.80
CA ILE A 19 18.66 7.05 7.77
C ILE A 19 18.18 5.63 8.07
N LEU A 20 17.08 5.51 8.81
CA LEU A 20 16.58 4.22 9.32
C LEU A 20 16.07 3.26 8.23
N ASN A 21 15.61 3.78 7.09
CA ASN A 21 15.11 2.95 6.00
C ASN A 21 15.31 3.66 4.65
N PRO A 22 16.52 3.64 4.08
CA PRO A 22 16.78 4.25 2.80
C PRO A 22 15.99 3.53 1.71
N LEU A 23 15.09 4.25 1.02
CA LEU A 23 14.41 3.73 -0.16
C LEU A 23 15.43 3.63 -1.29
N ALA A 24 15.82 2.40 -1.65
CA ALA A 24 16.88 2.15 -2.62
C ALA A 24 16.55 2.69 -4.03
N ILE A 25 15.26 2.75 -4.39
CA ILE A 25 14.77 3.14 -5.72
C ILE A 25 13.40 3.83 -5.57
N LYS A 26 13.28 5.09 -6.00
CA LYS A 26 12.01 5.82 -6.15
C LYS A 26 11.70 6.07 -7.65
N ASN A 27 10.49 6.53 -7.96
CA ASN A 27 10.05 6.93 -9.30
C ASN A 27 9.99 5.78 -10.33
N ARG A 28 9.50 4.61 -9.91
CA ARG A 28 9.33 3.42 -10.76
C ARG A 28 8.04 3.50 -11.58
N LYS A 29 7.93 4.47 -12.50
CA LYS A 29 6.70 4.75 -13.28
C LYS A 29 6.02 3.50 -13.86
N LYS A 30 6.76 2.66 -14.59
CA LYS A 30 6.23 1.41 -15.16
C LYS A 30 5.68 0.44 -14.12
N LEU A 31 6.23 0.43 -12.90
CA LEU A 31 5.70 -0.38 -11.81
C LEU A 31 4.36 0.19 -11.32
N TYR A 32 4.27 1.51 -11.15
CA TYR A 32 3.05 2.17 -10.67
C TYR A 32 1.90 2.03 -11.68
N GLU A 33 2.17 2.26 -12.97
CA GLU A 33 1.23 2.00 -14.08
C GLU A 33 0.71 0.56 -14.05
N ARG A 34 1.61 -0.42 -13.85
CA ARG A 34 1.23 -1.83 -13.75
C ARG A 34 0.37 -2.10 -12.53
N LEU A 35 0.76 -1.60 -11.35
CA LEU A 35 0.00 -1.77 -10.11
C LEU A 35 -1.39 -1.14 -10.19
N LEU A 36 -1.51 0.04 -10.80
CA LEU A 36 -2.78 0.74 -11.00
C LEU A 36 -3.71 -0.05 -11.94
N ARG A 37 -3.17 -0.56 -13.05
CA ARG A 37 -3.92 -1.41 -13.99
C ARG A 37 -4.38 -2.72 -13.33
N ASP A 38 -3.49 -3.36 -12.58
CA ASP A 38 -3.79 -4.59 -11.86
C ASP A 38 -4.85 -4.35 -10.76
N LEU A 39 -4.83 -3.18 -10.10
CA LEU A 39 -5.85 -2.76 -9.15
C LEU A 39 -7.19 -2.53 -9.84
N LEU A 40 -7.22 -1.85 -10.99
CA LEU A 40 -8.46 -1.60 -11.74
C LEU A 40 -9.21 -2.89 -12.07
N HIS A 41 -8.48 -3.92 -12.49
CA HIS A 41 -9.07 -5.24 -12.76
C HIS A 41 -9.63 -5.90 -11.50
N ARG A 42 -8.92 -5.80 -10.38
CA ARG A 42 -9.38 -6.34 -9.09
C ARG A 42 -10.63 -5.63 -8.59
N GLU A 43 -10.64 -4.30 -8.67
CA GLU A 43 -11.77 -3.49 -8.24
C GLU A 43 -13.01 -3.75 -9.10
N SER A 44 -12.84 -3.96 -10.41
CA SER A 44 -13.94 -4.35 -11.29
C SER A 44 -14.54 -5.70 -10.88
N LYS A 45 -13.71 -6.69 -10.54
CA LYS A 45 -14.18 -7.98 -10.00
C LYS A 45 -14.83 -7.84 -8.63
N LEU A 46 -14.24 -7.04 -7.74
CA LEU A 46 -14.69 -6.83 -6.37
C LEU A 46 -16.07 -6.17 -6.33
N THR A 47 -16.31 -5.23 -7.24
CA THR A 47 -17.58 -4.50 -7.33
C THR A 47 -18.63 -5.19 -8.20
N GLY A 48 -18.20 -6.12 -9.06
CA GLY A 48 -19.03 -6.74 -10.08
C GLY A 48 -19.41 -5.78 -11.22
N GLN A 49 -18.71 -4.65 -11.35
CA GLN A 49 -18.98 -3.61 -12.34
C GLN A 49 -17.76 -3.40 -13.24
N VAL A 50 -18.00 -2.95 -14.47
CA VAL A 50 -16.92 -2.55 -15.38
C VAL A 50 -16.44 -1.16 -14.98
N ILE A 51 -15.25 -1.08 -14.38
CA ILE A 51 -14.64 0.20 -13.96
C ILE A 51 -13.68 0.68 -15.04
N ASN A 52 -13.93 1.87 -15.59
CA ASN A 52 -13.06 2.47 -16.60
C ASN A 52 -11.95 3.35 -16.00
N LYS A 53 -12.18 3.89 -14.81
CA LYS A 53 -11.24 4.78 -14.12
C LYS A 53 -11.35 4.60 -12.61
N LEU A 54 -10.21 4.49 -11.94
CA LEU A 54 -10.14 4.44 -10.49
C LEU A 54 -10.21 5.85 -9.87
N PRO A 55 -10.69 5.97 -8.62
CA PRO A 55 -10.65 7.22 -7.86
C PRO A 55 -9.23 7.62 -7.37
N ILE A 56 -8.22 6.82 -7.67
CA ILE A 56 -6.80 7.08 -7.39
C ILE A 56 -5.98 7.00 -8.68
N ASP A 57 -4.85 7.68 -8.72
CA ASP A 57 -3.95 7.73 -9.88
C ASP A 57 -2.55 7.14 -9.61
N GLU A 58 -1.62 7.35 -10.54
CA GLU A 58 -0.25 6.81 -10.43
C GLU A 58 0.57 7.46 -9.31
N ASP A 59 0.32 8.74 -9.00
CA ASP A 59 1.00 9.46 -7.94
C ASP A 59 0.49 8.97 -6.57
N ASP A 60 -0.82 8.74 -6.44
CA ASP A 60 -1.40 8.06 -5.27
C ASP A 60 -0.81 6.65 -5.09
N VAL A 61 -0.62 5.89 -6.19
CA VAL A 61 0.02 4.57 -6.14
C VAL A 61 1.47 4.67 -5.66
N SER A 62 2.22 5.66 -6.13
CA SER A 62 3.58 5.92 -5.66
C SER A 62 3.59 6.24 -4.16
N LEU A 63 2.69 7.11 -3.70
CA LEU A 63 2.54 7.48 -2.29
C LEU A 63 2.24 6.25 -1.42
N ILE A 64 1.23 5.46 -1.78
CA ILE A 64 0.84 4.26 -1.04
C ILE A 64 2.00 3.27 -1.01
N PHE A 65 2.61 2.97 -2.16
CA PHE A 65 3.62 1.92 -2.24
C PHE A 65 4.97 2.31 -1.65
N GLU A 66 5.50 3.48 -1.99
CA GLU A 66 6.87 3.89 -1.63
C GLU A 66 6.94 4.63 -0.30
N ASP A 67 5.99 5.51 -0.01
CA ASP A 67 6.10 6.39 1.15
C ASP A 67 5.43 5.78 2.38
N VAL A 68 4.20 5.29 2.21
CA VAL A 68 3.41 4.70 3.31
C VAL A 68 3.85 3.26 3.62
N HIS A 69 3.90 2.41 2.58
CA HIS A 69 4.25 1.00 2.74
C HIS A 69 5.75 0.72 2.58
N ARG A 70 6.54 1.68 2.08
CA ARG A 70 8.01 1.56 1.92
C ARG A 70 8.43 0.32 1.14
N GLY A 71 7.68 0.02 0.10
CA GLY A 71 7.88 -1.13 -0.79
C GLY A 71 7.64 -2.49 -0.12
N ARG A 72 6.91 -2.54 1.00
CA ARG A 72 6.70 -3.76 1.81
C ARG A 72 5.23 -4.12 1.96
N SER A 73 4.97 -5.41 2.20
CA SER A 73 3.63 -5.89 2.53
C SER A 73 3.13 -5.26 3.84
N VAL A 74 1.82 -4.99 3.90
CA VAL A 74 1.14 -4.60 5.14
C VAL A 74 1.05 -5.75 6.14
N ILE A 75 1.21 -6.99 5.67
CA ILE A 75 1.15 -8.18 6.51
C ILE A 75 2.51 -8.41 7.17
N PRO A 76 2.59 -8.55 8.52
CA PRO A 76 3.80 -8.95 9.23
C PRO A 76 4.37 -10.26 8.67
N PRO A 77 5.70 -10.39 8.54
CA PRO A 77 6.76 -9.52 9.06
C PRO A 77 7.14 -8.34 8.14
N HIS A 78 6.23 -7.87 7.27
CA HIS A 78 6.45 -6.76 6.33
C HIS A 78 7.59 -7.03 5.35
N ASN A 79 7.54 -8.22 4.74
CA ASN A 79 8.47 -8.62 3.71
C ASN A 79 8.36 -7.71 2.47
N VAL A 80 9.47 -7.61 1.74
CA VAL A 80 9.45 -7.02 0.38
C VAL A 80 8.78 -8.05 -0.53
N PRO A 81 7.58 -7.75 -1.07
CA PRO A 81 6.87 -8.71 -1.91
C PRO A 81 7.60 -8.89 -3.24
N ALA A 82 7.66 -10.13 -3.71
CA ALA A 82 8.15 -10.44 -5.05
C ALA A 82 7.15 -9.98 -6.11
N ARG A 83 5.84 -10.09 -5.81
CA ARG A 83 4.75 -9.58 -6.63
C ARG A 83 3.88 -8.64 -5.80
N PRO A 84 4.30 -7.36 -5.63
CA PRO A 84 3.50 -6.37 -4.93
C PRO A 84 2.13 -6.25 -5.60
N THR A 85 1.09 -6.23 -4.79
CA THR A 85 -0.29 -6.11 -5.21
C THR A 85 -1.00 -5.08 -4.35
N LEU A 86 -1.64 -4.12 -5.00
CA LEU A 86 -2.57 -3.21 -4.34
C LEU A 86 -3.94 -3.86 -4.24
N THR A 87 -4.59 -3.70 -3.10
CA THR A 87 -5.96 -4.15 -2.87
C THR A 87 -6.67 -3.15 -1.97
N ARG A 88 -7.99 -2.99 -2.16
CA ARG A 88 -8.85 -2.33 -1.17
C ARG A 88 -8.79 -3.13 0.13
N TRP A 89 -8.59 -2.45 1.26
CA TRP A 89 -8.48 -3.11 2.56
C TRP A 89 -9.85 -3.50 3.09
N ASP A 90 -10.79 -2.57 3.19
CA ASP A 90 -12.15 -2.83 3.64
C ASP A 90 -13.13 -2.72 2.47
N VAL A 91 -13.75 -3.85 2.11
CA VAL A 91 -14.70 -3.94 0.99
C VAL A 91 -15.99 -3.17 1.23
N SER A 92 -16.35 -2.90 2.49
CA SER A 92 -17.52 -2.11 2.86
C SER A 92 -17.31 -0.60 2.70
N ARG A 93 -16.06 -0.17 2.55
CA ARG A 93 -15.66 1.22 2.33
C ARG A 93 -15.28 1.43 0.85
N PRO A 94 -15.39 2.66 0.32
CA PRO A 94 -14.95 2.97 -1.04
C PRO A 94 -13.43 2.79 -1.16
N LEU A 95 -12.94 2.60 -2.40
CA LEU A 95 -11.51 2.67 -2.67
C LEU A 95 -11.05 4.13 -2.52
N THR A 96 -10.15 4.35 -1.58
CA THR A 96 -9.49 5.63 -1.31
C THR A 96 -8.03 5.34 -0.98
N VAL A 97 -7.19 6.38 -0.97
CA VAL A 97 -5.76 6.26 -0.63
C VAL A 97 -5.57 5.65 0.77
N ASP A 98 -6.42 6.02 1.74
CA ASP A 98 -6.38 5.52 3.11
C ASP A 98 -7.08 4.16 3.32
N ASN A 99 -7.75 3.63 2.28
CA ASN A 99 -8.37 2.29 2.28
C ASN A 99 -7.76 1.36 1.22
N CYS A 100 -6.53 1.65 0.78
CA CYS A 100 -5.78 0.83 -0.16
C CYS A 100 -4.46 0.39 0.47
N VAL A 101 -4.14 -0.90 0.37
CA VAL A 101 -2.94 -1.48 1.00
C VAL A 101 -2.14 -2.31 0.02
N VAL A 102 -0.84 -2.44 0.33
CA VAL A 102 0.10 -3.29 -0.42
C VAL A 102 0.22 -4.65 0.26
N MET A 103 0.07 -5.72 -0.51
CA MET A 103 0.28 -7.10 -0.08
C MET A 103 1.18 -7.86 -1.07
N GLU A 104 1.67 -9.03 -0.67
CA GLU A 104 2.12 -10.04 -1.64
C GLU A 104 0.91 -10.58 -2.39
N PHE A 105 1.10 -11.05 -3.63
CA PHE A 105 0.01 -11.53 -4.47
C PHE A 105 -0.82 -12.63 -3.80
N ALA A 106 -0.18 -13.62 -3.17
CA ALA A 106 -0.89 -14.71 -2.50
C ALA A 106 -1.76 -14.21 -1.34
N ASP A 107 -1.28 -13.22 -0.59
CA ASP A 107 -2.03 -12.60 0.50
C ASP A 107 -3.22 -11.79 -0.04
N ALA A 108 -3.05 -11.08 -1.15
CA ALA A 108 -4.14 -10.33 -1.79
C ALA A 108 -5.26 -11.25 -2.32
N GLU A 109 -4.91 -12.41 -2.88
CA GLU A 109 -5.88 -13.41 -3.32
C GLU A 109 -6.63 -14.01 -2.11
N LYS A 110 -5.91 -14.32 -1.02
CA LYS A 110 -6.53 -14.75 0.24
C LYS A 110 -7.48 -13.68 0.78
N HIS A 111 -7.03 -12.43 0.84
CA HIS A 111 -7.81 -11.30 1.32
C HIS A 111 -9.10 -11.14 0.51
N SER A 112 -9.01 -11.15 -0.82
CA SER A 112 -10.18 -11.05 -1.71
C SER A 112 -11.17 -12.19 -1.50
N LYS A 113 -10.68 -13.41 -1.29
CA LYS A 113 -11.53 -14.59 -1.06
C LYS A 113 -12.25 -14.54 0.28
N GLU A 114 -11.55 -14.15 1.35
CA GLU A 114 -12.08 -14.20 2.72
C GLU A 114 -12.93 -12.97 3.07
N CYS A 115 -12.63 -11.80 2.50
CA CYS A 115 -13.42 -10.58 2.70
C CYS A 115 -14.66 -10.53 1.78
N GLY A 116 -14.65 -11.26 0.66
CA GLY A 116 -15.76 -11.30 -0.28
C GLY A 116 -15.80 -10.13 -1.25
N THR A 117 -16.99 -9.74 -1.68
CA THR A 117 -17.22 -8.65 -2.64
C THR A 117 -17.91 -7.46 -1.99
N THR A 118 -18.02 -6.32 -2.68
CA THR A 118 -18.79 -5.19 -2.13
C THR A 118 -20.28 -5.50 -1.99
N GLN A 119 -20.81 -6.41 -2.82
CA GLN A 119 -22.22 -6.82 -2.83
C GLN A 119 -22.48 -7.92 -1.79
N GLN A 120 -21.48 -8.76 -1.53
CA GLN A 120 -21.54 -9.86 -0.55
C GLN A 120 -20.25 -9.85 0.30
N PRO A 121 -20.15 -8.94 1.28
CA PRO A 121 -19.06 -8.98 2.25
C PRO A 121 -19.16 -10.25 3.11
N LEU A 122 -18.06 -10.97 3.28
CA LEU A 122 -18.02 -12.23 4.02
C LEU A 122 -17.46 -12.04 5.43
N SER A 123 -16.21 -11.58 5.52
CA SER A 123 -15.51 -11.37 6.80
C SER A 123 -14.89 -9.98 6.82
N ARG A 124 -14.74 -9.41 8.01
CA ARG A 124 -13.99 -8.16 8.14
C ARG A 124 -12.49 -8.43 7.97
N PRO A 125 -11.72 -7.48 7.40
CA PRO A 125 -10.27 -7.64 7.26
C PRO A 125 -9.54 -7.92 8.58
N GLU A 126 -10.06 -7.38 9.68
CA GLU A 126 -9.53 -7.58 11.03
C GLU A 126 -9.73 -9.01 11.56
N GLU A 127 -10.77 -9.70 11.11
CA GLU A 127 -11.03 -11.10 11.45
C GLU A 127 -10.09 -12.02 10.67
N VAL A 128 -9.76 -11.65 9.43
CA VAL A 128 -8.86 -12.41 8.54
C VAL A 128 -7.39 -12.29 8.95
N TRP A 129 -6.95 -11.07 9.28
CA TRP A 129 -5.54 -10.74 9.48
C TRP A 129 -5.18 -10.44 10.94
N GLY A 130 -6.17 -10.28 11.81
CA GLY A 130 -5.99 -9.97 13.22
C GLY A 130 -5.82 -8.48 13.52
N SER A 131 -5.98 -8.14 14.80
CA SER A 131 -5.96 -6.75 15.29
C SER A 131 -4.60 -6.06 15.12
N THR A 132 -3.50 -6.81 15.13
CA THR A 132 -2.16 -6.26 14.91
C THR A 132 -2.02 -5.65 13.52
N VAL A 133 -2.52 -6.34 12.48
CA VAL A 133 -2.48 -5.83 11.11
C VAL A 133 -3.41 -4.63 10.97
N LYS A 134 -4.61 -4.72 11.55
CA LYS A 134 -5.55 -3.60 11.58
C LYS A 134 -4.92 -2.34 12.18
N LYS A 135 -4.23 -2.43 13.32
CA LYS A 135 -3.56 -1.27 13.93
C LYS A 135 -2.52 -0.64 13.01
N VAL A 136 -1.79 -1.45 12.23
CA VAL A 136 -0.83 -0.94 11.25
C VAL A 136 -1.54 -0.20 10.12
N VAL A 137 -2.63 -0.77 9.61
CA VAL A 137 -3.45 -0.14 8.56
C VAL A 137 -4.07 1.16 9.05
N ASP A 138 -4.71 1.14 10.22
CA ASP A 138 -5.37 2.31 10.80
C ASP A 138 -4.37 3.45 11.06
N ARG A 139 -3.17 3.14 11.57
CA ARG A 139 -2.12 4.14 11.77
C ARG A 139 -1.68 4.78 10.46
N ARG A 140 -1.45 3.97 9.42
CA ARG A 140 -1.06 4.45 8.08
C ARG A 140 -2.16 5.27 7.40
N ALA A 141 -3.41 4.84 7.57
CA ALA A 141 -4.57 5.56 7.07
C ALA A 141 -4.71 6.94 7.76
N GLU A 142 -4.42 7.02 9.05
CA GLU A 142 -4.40 8.28 9.79
C GLU A 142 -3.26 9.20 9.34
N GLU A 143 -2.04 8.68 9.19
CA GLU A 143 -0.89 9.41 8.63
C GLU A 143 -1.26 10.05 7.28
N LEU A 144 -1.89 9.28 6.38
CA LEU A 144 -2.35 9.74 5.07
C LEU A 144 -3.44 10.82 5.14
N ARG A 145 -4.39 10.70 6.06
CA ARG A 145 -5.45 11.71 6.25
C ARG A 145 -4.86 13.03 6.72
N MET A 146 -3.97 12.99 7.71
CA MET A 146 -3.29 14.18 8.21
C MET A 146 -2.48 14.86 7.09
N GLU A 147 -1.65 14.13 6.35
CA GLU A 147 -0.86 14.75 5.28
C GLU A 147 -1.72 15.42 4.19
N ARG A 148 -2.87 14.81 3.86
CA ARG A 148 -3.80 15.38 2.86
C ARG A 148 -4.52 16.62 3.37
N GLU A 149 -4.91 16.66 4.64
CA GLU A 149 -5.51 17.85 5.25
C GLU A 149 -4.54 19.03 5.32
N TRP A 150 -3.25 18.79 5.50
CA TRP A 150 -2.23 19.85 5.55
C TRP A 150 -1.86 20.44 4.19
N THR A 151 -2.12 19.70 3.10
CA THR A 151 -1.71 20.09 1.73
C THR A 151 -2.85 20.77 0.96
N MET A 152 -4.09 20.68 1.46
CA MET A 152 -5.27 21.40 0.92
C MET A 152 -5.49 22.73 1.64
#